data_AF-A0A9E0W0T0-F1
#
_entry.id   AF-A0A9E0W0T0-F1
#
_cell.length_a   1.000
_cell.length_b   1.000
_cell.length_c   1.000
_cell.angle_alpha   90.00
_cell.angle_beta   90.00
_cell.angle_gamma   90.00
#
_symmetry.space_group_name_H-M   'P 1'
#
loop_
_entity.id
_entity.type
_entity.pdbx_description
1 polymer ?
#
loop_
_entity_poly.entity_id
_entity_poly.type
_entity_poly.pdbx_seq_one_letter_code
_entity_poly.pdbx_strand_id
1 'polypeptide(L)'
;MMTQTTNLISEATPTLLGRTIGHLRRIWRTPSSNTIADELQLSPELNPGDSEQLIQWMDGCLLQECNEVTARNRAVILGRSYLRLNEQGRSRFLLLLAEHYGINNEQIEDCFQLWKNAPAEERAKAGQQLRESLDPPRLRLLTQFNGLPEGVKFLVDMRAELLTLKKTYPQLAELEADLKRLLISWFDIGLLQLEQINWQSSAERLEKLIAYEAVHEIQSWDDLKNRLDSDRRCFA
;
A
#
# COMPACT_ATOMS: atom_id res chain seq x y z
N MET A 1 24.99 -41.66 -21.15
CA MET A 1 24.80 -41.65 -19.68
C MET A 1 25.57 -40.44 -19.15
N MET A 2 24.99 -39.23 -19.18
CA MET A 2 24.14 -38.61 -18.13
C MET A 2 24.81 -38.52 -16.75
N THR A 3 25.32 -37.33 -16.43
CA THR A 3 25.54 -36.81 -15.06
C THR A 3 25.43 -35.28 -15.14
N GLN A 4 24.20 -34.76 -15.17
CA GLN A 4 23.55 -34.04 -14.05
C GLN A 4 24.36 -32.86 -13.51
N THR A 5 24.09 -31.68 -14.10
CA THR A 5 24.35 -30.36 -13.55
C THR A 5 23.32 -30.09 -12.44
N THR A 6 23.72 -30.24 -11.17
CA THR A 6 22.87 -29.86 -10.04
C THR A 6 22.99 -28.35 -9.85
N ASN A 7 22.00 -27.61 -10.36
CA ASN A 7 21.81 -26.20 -10.04
C ASN A 7 21.57 -26.05 -8.54
N LEU A 8 22.49 -25.34 -7.88
CA LEU A 8 22.27 -24.80 -6.54
C LEU A 8 21.17 -23.74 -6.64
N ILE A 9 19.99 -24.08 -6.12
CA ILE A 9 18.92 -23.13 -5.87
C ILE A 9 19.46 -22.13 -4.85
N SER A 10 19.69 -20.90 -5.31
CA SER A 10 19.97 -19.75 -4.47
C SER A 10 18.76 -19.49 -3.58
N GLU A 11 18.81 -19.92 -2.32
CA GLU A 11 17.87 -19.49 -1.28
C GLU A 11 17.97 -17.97 -1.15
N ALA A 12 16.97 -17.26 -1.69
CA ALA A 12 16.89 -15.82 -1.56
C ALA A 12 16.67 -15.47 -0.08
N THR A 13 17.61 -14.72 0.50
CA THR A 13 17.45 -14.07 1.81
C THR A 13 16.09 -13.36 1.87
N PRO A 14 15.26 -13.61 2.90
CA PRO A 14 13.94 -13.00 2.98
C PRO A 14 14.10 -11.48 3.05
N THR A 15 13.68 -10.80 1.98
CA THR A 15 13.63 -9.34 1.95
C THR A 15 12.73 -8.86 3.10
N LEU A 16 13.01 -7.69 3.67
CA LEU A 16 12.19 -7.12 4.76
C LEU A 16 10.71 -7.00 4.36
N LEU A 17 10.44 -6.76 3.06
CA LEU A 17 9.10 -6.84 2.47
C LEU A 17 8.45 -8.21 2.66
N GLY A 18 9.19 -9.30 2.42
CA GLY A 18 8.70 -10.67 2.67
C GLY A 18 8.30 -10.92 4.12
N ARG A 19 9.05 -10.35 5.09
CA ARG A 19 8.74 -10.47 6.53
C ARG A 19 7.48 -9.66 6.90
N THR A 20 7.33 -8.44 6.36
CA THR A 20 6.16 -7.59 6.65
C THR A 20 4.90 -8.12 5.98
N ILE A 21 4.99 -8.65 4.76
CA ILE A 21 3.90 -9.35 4.07
C ILE A 21 3.40 -10.54 4.92
N GLY A 22 4.30 -11.32 5.52
CA GLY A 22 3.94 -12.44 6.40
C GLY A 22 3.17 -11.99 7.65
N HIS A 23 3.57 -10.87 8.25
CA HIS A 23 2.89 -10.26 9.40
C HIS A 23 1.49 -9.75 9.04
N LEU A 24 1.38 -8.99 7.94
CA LEU A 24 0.10 -8.48 7.42
C LEU A 24 -0.87 -9.61 7.09
N ARG A 25 -0.38 -10.68 6.45
CA ARG A 25 -1.17 -11.89 6.18
C ARG A 25 -1.73 -12.51 7.46
N ARG A 26 -1.01 -12.44 8.59
CA ARG A 26 -1.47 -12.98 9.88
C ARG A 26 -2.51 -12.07 10.55
N ILE A 27 -2.29 -10.76 10.56
CA ILE A 27 -3.20 -9.79 11.16
C ILE A 27 -4.53 -9.77 10.44
N TRP A 28 -4.50 -9.83 9.11
CA TRP A 28 -5.68 -10.00 8.30
C TRP A 28 -6.05 -11.48 8.12
N ARG A 29 -5.67 -12.39 9.02
CA ARG A 29 -6.23 -13.77 9.04
C ARG A 29 -7.29 -13.94 10.12
N THR A 30 -7.47 -12.98 11.02
CA THR A 30 -8.43 -13.12 12.11
C THR A 30 -9.87 -13.17 11.58
N PRO A 31 -10.68 -14.13 12.09
CA PRO A 31 -12.07 -14.26 11.71
C PRO A 31 -12.86 -13.18 12.46
N SER A 32 -13.07 -12.03 11.83
CA SER A 32 -14.17 -11.17 12.22
C SER A 32 -15.47 -11.91 11.88
N SER A 33 -16.11 -12.43 12.91
CA SER A 33 -17.46 -12.98 13.00
C SER A 33 -18.30 -12.97 11.71
N ASN A 34 -18.69 -14.17 11.25
CA ASN A 34 -19.84 -14.45 10.37
C ASN A 34 -19.94 -13.66 9.05
N THR A 35 -18.93 -13.72 8.18
CA THR A 35 -19.12 -13.42 6.76
C THR A 35 -18.32 -14.41 5.90
N ILE A 36 -18.86 -15.62 5.74
CA ILE A 36 -18.32 -16.67 4.86
C ILE A 36 -18.74 -16.43 3.39
N ALA A 37 -19.27 -15.25 3.03
CA ALA A 37 -19.99 -15.12 1.76
C ALA A 37 -19.15 -14.70 0.53
N ASP A 38 -18.08 -13.91 0.65
CA ASP A 38 -17.36 -13.44 -0.56
C ASP A 38 -15.83 -13.37 -0.34
N GLU A 39 -15.12 -14.49 -0.51
CA GLU A 39 -13.68 -14.43 -0.74
C GLU A 39 -13.40 -14.20 -2.23
N LEU A 40 -12.64 -13.16 -2.56
CA LEU A 40 -12.15 -12.91 -3.91
C LEU A 40 -11.03 -13.94 -4.23
N GLN A 41 -11.39 -15.02 -4.92
CA GLN A 41 -10.50 -16.12 -5.29
C GLN A 41 -9.75 -15.80 -6.58
N LEU A 42 -8.57 -15.20 -6.45
CA LEU A 42 -7.69 -14.89 -7.58
C LEU A 42 -6.61 -15.97 -7.71
N SER A 43 -6.22 -16.32 -8.94
CA SER A 43 -5.03 -17.13 -9.17
C SER A 43 -3.76 -16.35 -8.74
N PRO A 44 -2.66 -17.04 -8.38
CA PRO A 44 -1.43 -16.37 -7.93
C PRO A 44 -0.86 -15.35 -8.92
N GLU A 45 -1.07 -15.56 -10.22
CA GLU A 45 -0.58 -14.71 -11.30
C GLU A 45 -1.59 -13.67 -11.78
N LEU A 46 -2.81 -13.64 -11.23
CA LEU A 46 -3.90 -12.79 -11.69
C LEU A 46 -4.15 -12.94 -13.21
N ASN A 47 -4.82 -14.04 -13.59
CA ASN A 47 -5.12 -14.36 -14.98
C ASN A 47 -6.20 -13.40 -15.55
N PRO A 48 -6.40 -13.35 -16.88
CA PRO A 48 -7.38 -12.44 -17.49
C PRO A 48 -8.80 -12.57 -16.90
N GLY A 49 -9.27 -13.80 -16.66
CA GLY A 49 -10.57 -14.04 -16.01
C GLY A 49 -10.66 -13.58 -14.55
N ASP A 50 -9.53 -13.48 -13.86
CA ASP A 50 -9.47 -12.92 -12.50
C ASP A 50 -9.52 -11.39 -12.51
N SER A 51 -9.06 -10.78 -13.60
CA SER A 51 -9.01 -9.31 -13.76
C SER A 51 -10.42 -8.73 -13.83
N GLU A 52 -11.34 -9.40 -14.53
CA GLU A 52 -12.75 -9.00 -14.58
C GLU A 52 -13.41 -9.05 -13.20
N GLN A 53 -13.18 -10.14 -12.45
CA GLN A 53 -13.68 -10.27 -11.08
C GLN A 53 -13.10 -9.20 -10.16
N LEU A 54 -11.80 -8.91 -10.31
CA LEU A 54 -11.12 -7.87 -9.55
C LEU A 54 -11.70 -6.47 -9.85
N ILE A 55 -11.99 -6.17 -11.12
CA ILE A 55 -12.62 -4.91 -11.53
C ILE A 55 -14.01 -4.79 -10.90
N GLN A 56 -14.87 -5.80 -11.05
CA GLN A 56 -16.20 -5.81 -10.44
C GLN A 56 -16.14 -5.60 -8.92
N TRP A 57 -15.13 -6.20 -8.27
CA TRP A 57 -14.93 -6.03 -6.84
C TRP A 57 -14.53 -4.60 -6.46
N MET A 58 -13.56 -4.03 -7.17
CA MET A 58 -13.07 -2.66 -6.96
C MET A 58 -14.15 -1.62 -7.26
N ASP A 59 -14.94 -1.80 -8.32
CA ASP A 59 -16.12 -0.98 -8.61
C ASP A 59 -17.11 -1.02 -7.45
N GLY A 60 -17.38 -2.22 -6.92
CA GLY A 60 -18.21 -2.39 -5.73
C GLY A 60 -17.68 -1.67 -4.49
N CYS A 61 -16.37 -1.48 -4.35
CA CYS A 61 -15.77 -0.66 -3.28
C CYS A 61 -15.94 0.84 -3.49
N LEU A 62 -16.15 1.30 -4.73
CA LEU A 62 -16.23 2.71 -5.11
C LEU A 62 -17.66 3.27 -5.07
N LEU A 63 -18.66 2.40 -5.14
CA LEU A 63 -20.09 2.77 -5.03
C LEU A 63 -20.35 3.53 -3.72
N GLN A 64 -20.95 4.72 -3.84
CA GLN A 64 -21.25 5.63 -2.73
C GLN A 64 -22.26 5.06 -1.71
N GLU A 65 -23.00 4.01 -2.08
CA GLU A 65 -24.03 3.38 -1.25
C GLU A 65 -23.50 2.35 -0.24
N CYS A 66 -22.18 2.07 -0.24
CA CYS A 66 -21.61 1.15 0.74
C CYS A 66 -21.59 1.80 2.12
N ASN A 67 -22.29 1.17 3.08
CA ASN A 67 -22.06 1.46 4.49
C ASN A 67 -20.55 1.28 4.83
N GLU A 68 -20.04 2.05 5.79
CA GLU A 68 -18.61 2.07 6.12
C GLU A 68 -18.06 0.67 6.48
N VAL A 69 -18.90 -0.18 7.07
CA VAL A 69 -18.55 -1.56 7.46
C VAL A 69 -18.32 -2.45 6.24
N THR A 70 -19.16 -2.35 5.21
CA THR A 70 -19.04 -3.10 3.95
C THR A 70 -17.82 -2.64 3.17
N ALA A 71 -17.59 -1.33 3.08
CA ALA A 71 -16.39 -0.78 2.41
C ALA A 71 -15.11 -1.28 3.11
N ARG A 72 -15.07 -1.22 4.45
CA ARG A 72 -13.97 -1.76 5.25
C ARG A 72 -13.73 -3.25 5.00
N ASN A 73 -14.79 -4.06 5.01
CA ASN A 73 -14.68 -5.51 4.78
C ASN A 73 -14.16 -5.82 3.36
N ARG A 74 -14.65 -5.10 2.34
CA ARG A 74 -14.17 -5.26 0.96
C ARG A 74 -12.70 -4.86 0.80
N ALA A 75 -12.25 -3.78 1.46
CA ALA A 75 -10.85 -3.37 1.47
C ALA A 75 -9.94 -4.43 2.14
N VAL A 76 -10.40 -5.04 3.24
CA VAL A 76 -9.69 -6.16 3.88
C VAL A 76 -9.53 -7.33 2.91
N ILE A 77 -10.60 -7.73 2.23
CA ILE A 77 -10.57 -8.83 1.25
C ILE A 77 -9.62 -8.49 0.10
N LEU A 78 -9.71 -7.28 -0.45
CA LEU A 78 -8.82 -6.80 -1.51
C LEU A 78 -7.35 -6.85 -1.09
N GLY A 79 -7.02 -6.36 0.12
CA GLY A 79 -5.67 -6.42 0.67
C GLY A 79 -5.17 -7.85 0.87
N ARG A 80 -6.01 -8.74 1.41
CA ARG A 80 -5.69 -10.17 1.56
C ARG A 80 -5.40 -10.82 0.21
N SER A 81 -6.23 -10.57 -0.79
CA SER A 81 -6.05 -11.12 -2.14
C SER A 81 -4.76 -10.62 -2.77
N TYR A 82 -4.46 -9.32 -2.70
CA TYR A 82 -3.17 -8.78 -3.14
C TYR A 82 -1.99 -9.46 -2.45
N LEU A 83 -2.05 -9.64 -1.12
CA LEU A 83 -0.98 -10.29 -0.39
C LEU A 83 -0.79 -11.76 -0.78
N ARG A 84 -1.82 -12.46 -1.27
CA ARG A 84 -1.76 -13.85 -1.77
C ARG A 84 -1.14 -13.97 -3.16
N LEU A 85 -1.16 -12.90 -3.97
CA LEU A 85 -0.55 -12.88 -5.31
C LEU A 85 0.98 -13.06 -5.25
N ASN A 86 1.53 -13.67 -6.30
CA ASN A 86 2.97 -13.71 -6.56
C ASN A 86 3.44 -12.38 -7.20
N GLU A 87 4.74 -12.25 -7.48
CA GLU A 87 5.31 -11.02 -8.05
C GLU A 87 4.63 -10.58 -9.36
N GLN A 88 4.33 -11.53 -10.24
CA GLN A 88 3.64 -11.25 -11.51
C GLN A 88 2.18 -10.86 -11.31
N GLY A 89 1.46 -11.51 -10.40
CA GLY A 89 0.09 -11.14 -10.06
C GLY A 89 0.02 -9.75 -9.43
N ARG A 90 0.97 -9.41 -8.57
CA ARG A 90 1.05 -8.07 -7.95
C ARG A 90 1.36 -6.97 -8.97
N SER A 91 2.26 -7.21 -9.91
CA SER A 91 2.55 -6.23 -10.96
C SER A 91 1.31 -5.99 -11.84
N ARG A 92 0.60 -7.06 -12.23
CA ARG A 92 -0.67 -6.96 -12.96
C ARG A 92 -1.76 -6.23 -12.16
N PHE A 93 -1.89 -6.52 -10.86
CA PHE A 93 -2.82 -5.81 -9.98
C PHE A 93 -2.55 -4.31 -9.96
N LEU A 94 -1.29 -3.91 -9.80
CA LEU A 94 -0.90 -2.50 -9.74
C LEU A 94 -1.06 -1.80 -11.10
N LEU A 95 -0.78 -2.50 -12.20
CA LEU A 95 -1.02 -2.01 -13.56
C LEU A 95 -2.52 -1.78 -13.79
N LEU A 96 -3.36 -2.74 -13.39
CA LEU A 96 -4.81 -2.60 -13.47
C LEU A 96 -5.30 -1.39 -12.67
N LEU A 97 -4.77 -1.18 -11.46
CA LEU A 97 -5.12 -0.03 -10.63
C LEU A 97 -4.69 1.31 -11.27
N ALA A 98 -3.54 1.33 -11.93
CA ALA A 98 -3.04 2.53 -12.62
C ALA A 98 -3.85 2.86 -13.87
N GLU A 99 -4.19 1.84 -14.67
CA GLU A 99 -4.84 2.00 -15.98
C GLU A 99 -6.36 2.18 -15.88
N HIS A 100 -7.05 1.36 -15.07
CA HIS A 100 -8.52 1.38 -15.00
C HIS A 100 -9.07 2.39 -14.00
N TYR A 101 -8.33 2.66 -12.91
CA TYR A 101 -8.77 3.61 -11.87
C TYR A 101 -7.99 4.92 -11.96
N GLY A 102 -7.76 5.29 -13.22
CA GLY A 102 -7.28 6.55 -13.77
C GLY A 102 -8.09 7.78 -13.40
N ILE A 103 -7.53 8.94 -13.71
CA ILE A 103 -8.34 10.13 -13.91
C ILE A 103 -9.17 9.95 -15.19
N ASN A 104 -10.45 10.31 -15.16
CA ASN A 104 -11.30 10.32 -16.36
C ASN A 104 -11.19 11.69 -17.07
N ASN A 105 -10.44 11.73 -18.18
CA ASN A 105 -10.22 12.97 -18.94
C ASN A 105 -11.49 13.54 -19.56
N GLU A 106 -12.45 12.71 -19.96
CA GLU A 106 -13.73 13.16 -20.52
C GLU A 106 -14.54 13.88 -19.43
N GLN A 107 -14.61 13.26 -18.23
CA GLN A 107 -15.31 13.85 -17.09
C GLN A 107 -14.66 15.18 -16.64
N ILE A 108 -13.32 15.29 -16.68
CA ILE A 108 -12.63 16.55 -16.38
C ILE A 108 -13.01 17.62 -17.39
N GLU A 109 -12.99 17.28 -18.68
CA GLU A 109 -13.31 18.26 -19.72
C GLU A 109 -14.74 18.78 -19.56
N ASP A 110 -15.69 17.89 -19.29
CA ASP A 110 -17.08 18.26 -19.01
C ASP A 110 -17.19 19.18 -17.78
N CYS A 111 -16.56 18.81 -16.66
CA CYS A 111 -16.54 19.63 -15.43
C CYS A 111 -15.84 20.98 -15.66
N PHE A 112 -14.79 21.01 -16.48
CA PHE A 112 -14.07 22.22 -16.82
C PHE A 112 -14.93 23.16 -17.66
N GLN A 113 -15.65 22.65 -18.67
CA GLN A 113 -16.57 23.44 -19.47
C GLN A 113 -17.73 23.99 -18.64
N LEU A 114 -18.28 23.18 -17.71
CA LEU A 114 -19.28 23.64 -16.76
C LEU A 114 -18.76 24.79 -15.90
N TRP A 115 -17.57 24.66 -15.31
CA TRP A 115 -16.97 25.73 -14.52
C TRP A 115 -16.64 26.98 -15.33
N LYS A 116 -16.14 26.82 -16.55
CA LYS A 116 -15.77 27.92 -17.45
C LYS A 116 -16.98 28.78 -17.80
N ASN A 117 -18.10 28.13 -18.13
CA ASN A 117 -19.33 28.77 -18.58
C ASN A 117 -20.31 29.11 -17.44
N ALA A 118 -20.03 28.71 -16.20
CA ALA A 118 -20.90 28.97 -15.06
C ALA A 118 -21.03 30.47 -14.74
N PRO A 119 -22.26 30.95 -14.41
CA PRO A 119 -22.48 32.29 -13.89
C PRO A 119 -21.77 32.48 -12.54
N ALA A 120 -21.53 33.74 -12.14
CA ALA A 120 -20.72 34.06 -10.95
C ALA A 120 -21.21 33.38 -9.66
N GLU A 121 -22.51 33.22 -9.50
CA GLU A 121 -23.15 32.60 -8.32
C GLU A 121 -22.92 31.08 -8.26
N GLU A 122 -22.85 30.40 -9.40
CA GLU A 122 -22.67 28.94 -9.49
C GLU A 122 -21.20 28.52 -9.66
N ARG A 123 -20.32 29.48 -9.99
CA ARG A 123 -18.92 29.23 -10.31
C ARG A 123 -18.15 28.56 -9.16
N ALA A 124 -18.51 28.86 -7.92
CA ALA A 124 -17.92 28.21 -6.75
C ALA A 124 -18.29 26.72 -6.67
N LYS A 125 -19.57 26.38 -6.91
CA LYS A 125 -20.06 25.00 -6.91
C LYS A 125 -19.47 24.20 -8.07
N ALA A 126 -19.45 24.77 -9.28
CA ALA A 126 -18.81 24.15 -10.43
C ALA A 126 -17.30 23.95 -10.22
N GLY A 127 -16.64 24.89 -9.53
CA GLY A 127 -15.23 24.78 -9.17
C GLY A 127 -14.96 23.65 -8.18
N GLN A 128 -15.90 23.38 -7.27
CA GLN A 128 -15.81 22.23 -6.37
C GLN A 128 -15.97 20.90 -7.13
N GLN A 129 -16.94 20.81 -8.05
CA GLN A 129 -17.12 19.63 -8.90
C GLN A 129 -15.86 19.34 -9.75
N LEU A 130 -15.23 20.37 -10.30
CA LEU A 130 -13.97 20.21 -11.04
C LEU A 130 -12.82 19.71 -10.16
N ARG A 131 -12.74 20.14 -8.89
CA ARG A 131 -11.75 19.58 -7.96
C ARG A 131 -12.01 18.10 -7.70
N GLU A 132 -13.27 17.73 -7.45
CA GLU A 132 -13.66 16.34 -7.19
C GLU A 132 -13.40 15.43 -8.41
N SER A 133 -13.54 15.93 -9.64
CA SER A 133 -13.22 15.15 -10.85
C SER A 133 -11.72 14.92 -11.08
N LEU A 134 -10.86 15.71 -10.43
CA LEU A 134 -9.39 15.57 -10.53
C LEU A 134 -8.84 14.49 -9.59
N ASP A 135 -9.65 14.02 -8.63
CA ASP A 135 -9.25 12.95 -7.72
C ASP A 135 -9.52 11.58 -8.36
N PRO A 136 -8.49 10.79 -8.72
CA PRO A 136 -8.71 9.50 -9.36
C PRO A 136 -9.35 8.49 -8.40
N PRO A 137 -10.24 7.60 -8.87
CA PRO A 137 -10.95 6.64 -8.01
C PRO A 137 -10.02 5.75 -7.18
N ARG A 138 -8.83 5.44 -7.69
CA ARG A 138 -7.80 4.69 -6.94
C ARG A 138 -7.44 5.34 -5.60
N LEU A 139 -7.48 6.66 -5.45
CA LEU A 139 -7.21 7.33 -4.18
C LEU A 139 -8.26 6.97 -3.12
N ARG A 140 -9.54 6.88 -3.52
CA ARG A 140 -10.62 6.46 -2.63
C ARG A 140 -10.43 5.01 -2.21
N LEU A 141 -10.08 4.11 -3.14
CA LEU A 141 -9.75 2.71 -2.83
C LEU A 141 -8.60 2.60 -1.82
N LEU A 142 -7.50 3.31 -2.06
CA LEU A 142 -6.33 3.28 -1.19
C LEU A 142 -6.62 3.88 0.19
N THR A 143 -7.42 4.94 0.28
CA THR A 143 -7.78 5.57 1.56
C THR A 143 -8.59 4.65 2.48
N GLN A 144 -9.35 3.69 1.93
CA GLN A 144 -10.09 2.71 2.73
C GLN A 144 -9.16 1.84 3.62
N PHE A 145 -7.90 1.66 3.22
CA PHE A 145 -6.93 0.92 4.04
C PHE A 145 -6.54 1.68 5.31
N ASN A 146 -6.66 3.01 5.38
CA ASN A 146 -6.30 3.77 6.57
C ASN A 146 -7.10 3.35 7.82
N GLY A 147 -8.35 2.92 7.63
CA GLY A 147 -9.18 2.41 8.72
C GLY A 147 -8.78 1.02 9.22
N LEU A 148 -7.94 0.28 8.49
CA LEU A 148 -7.62 -1.11 8.78
C LEU A 148 -6.43 -1.25 9.73
N PRO A 149 -6.41 -2.28 10.59
CA PRO A 149 -5.22 -2.61 11.36
C PRO A 149 -4.03 -2.84 10.42
N GLU A 150 -2.91 -2.17 10.65
CA GLU A 150 -1.72 -2.20 9.77
C GLU A 150 -1.96 -1.75 8.32
N GLY A 151 -3.07 -1.07 8.01
CA GLY A 151 -3.37 -0.67 6.63
C GLY A 151 -2.43 0.41 6.09
N VAL A 152 -2.00 1.36 6.93
CA VAL A 152 -0.95 2.33 6.55
C VAL A 152 0.37 1.60 6.26
N LYS A 153 0.74 0.61 7.07
CA LYS A 153 1.95 -0.20 6.84
C LYS A 153 1.88 -0.97 5.51
N PHE A 154 0.71 -1.54 5.20
CA PHE A 154 0.46 -2.17 3.90
C PHE A 154 0.67 -1.20 2.73
N LEU A 155 0.18 0.03 2.84
CA LEU A 155 0.36 1.04 1.80
C LEU A 155 1.81 1.50 1.66
N VAL A 156 2.56 1.60 2.77
CA VAL A 156 4.00 1.85 2.74
C VAL A 156 4.74 0.73 2.00
N ASP A 157 4.41 -0.53 2.26
CA ASP A 157 5.01 -1.70 1.60
C ASP A 157 4.65 -1.74 0.11
N MET A 158 3.38 -1.50 -0.23
CA MET A 158 2.92 -1.38 -1.61
C MET A 158 3.68 -0.27 -2.36
N ARG A 159 3.96 0.87 -1.71
CA ARG A 159 4.75 1.94 -2.31
C ARG A 159 6.18 1.51 -2.57
N ALA A 160 6.80 0.76 -1.66
CA ALA A 160 8.14 0.22 -1.86
C ALA A 160 8.21 -0.74 -3.07
N GLU A 161 7.18 -1.57 -3.24
CA GLU A 161 7.01 -2.41 -4.43
C GLU A 161 6.86 -1.56 -5.71
N LEU A 162 6.00 -0.53 -5.69
CA LEU A 162 5.79 0.41 -6.81
C LEU A 162 7.08 1.16 -7.22
N LEU A 163 7.89 1.60 -6.26
CA LEU A 163 9.16 2.29 -6.54
C LEU A 163 10.14 1.42 -7.33
N THR A 164 10.07 0.10 -7.13
CA THR A 164 10.88 -0.86 -7.89
C THR A 164 10.26 -1.13 -9.26
N LEU A 165 8.96 -1.43 -9.30
CA LEU A 165 8.23 -1.80 -10.52
C LEU A 165 8.13 -0.67 -11.55
N LYS A 166 8.03 0.60 -11.12
CA LYS A 166 7.93 1.74 -12.04
C LYS A 166 9.15 1.93 -12.95
N LYS A 167 10.29 1.34 -12.59
CA LYS A 167 11.49 1.30 -13.46
C LYS A 167 11.26 0.46 -14.71
N THR A 168 10.43 -0.57 -14.60
CA THR A 168 10.06 -1.49 -15.68
C THR A 168 8.75 -1.08 -16.35
N TYR A 169 7.79 -0.57 -15.57
CA TYR A 169 6.47 -0.16 -16.03
C TYR A 169 6.21 1.33 -15.74
N PRO A 170 6.58 2.24 -16.67
CA PRO A 170 6.41 3.67 -16.47
C PRO A 170 4.96 4.11 -16.20
N GLN A 171 3.96 3.33 -16.61
CA GLN A 171 2.54 3.59 -16.35
C GLN A 171 2.23 3.66 -14.84
N LEU A 172 3.03 3.01 -14.00
CA LEU A 172 2.86 3.02 -12.54
C LEU A 172 3.30 4.35 -11.89
N ALA A 173 3.89 5.28 -12.64
CA ALA A 173 4.41 6.54 -12.10
C ALA A 173 3.31 7.40 -11.47
N GLU A 174 2.13 7.48 -12.08
CA GLU A 174 1.00 8.26 -11.55
C GLU A 174 0.44 7.63 -10.28
N LEU A 175 0.27 6.31 -10.26
CA LEU A 175 -0.16 5.57 -9.07
C LEU A 175 0.82 5.76 -7.90
N GLU A 176 2.13 5.72 -8.15
CA GLU A 176 3.11 6.00 -7.10
C GLU A 176 3.05 7.46 -6.61
N ALA A 177 2.84 8.42 -7.51
CA ALA A 177 2.71 9.83 -7.14
C ALA A 177 1.49 10.08 -6.25
N ASP A 178 0.36 9.43 -6.56
CA ASP A 178 -0.85 9.50 -5.76
C ASP A 178 -0.68 8.85 -4.39
N LEU A 179 -0.07 7.67 -4.34
CA LEU A 179 0.24 7.01 -3.08
C LEU A 179 1.22 7.84 -2.23
N LYS A 180 2.22 8.47 -2.86
CA LYS A 180 3.12 9.41 -2.18
C LYS A 180 2.34 10.58 -1.57
N ARG A 181 1.40 11.18 -2.29
CA ARG A 181 0.55 12.28 -1.77
C ARG A 181 -0.27 11.84 -0.56
N LEU A 182 -0.89 10.67 -0.62
CA LEU A 182 -1.62 10.09 0.52
C LEU A 182 -0.72 9.88 1.74
N LEU A 183 0.47 9.30 1.54
CA LEU A 183 1.38 9.07 2.66
C LEU A 183 1.92 10.39 3.23
N ILE A 184 2.17 11.42 2.41
CA ILE A 184 2.58 12.75 2.92
C ILE A 184 1.50 13.34 3.84
N SER A 185 0.22 13.19 3.52
CA SER A 185 -0.84 13.74 4.38
C SER A 185 -1.04 12.97 5.69
N TRP A 186 -0.59 11.72 5.77
CA TRP A 186 -0.69 10.91 6.99
C TRP A 186 0.59 10.89 7.83
N PHE A 187 1.76 11.00 7.20
CA PHE A 187 3.06 11.13 7.88
C PHE A 187 3.40 12.62 8.08
N ASP A 188 2.46 13.36 8.65
CA ASP A 188 2.67 14.75 9.02
C ASP A 188 3.52 14.84 10.30
N ILE A 189 4.40 15.84 10.38
CA ILE A 189 5.30 16.05 11.52
C ILE A 189 4.51 16.22 12.82
N GLY A 190 3.31 16.83 12.77
CA GLY A 190 2.44 16.99 13.93
C GLY A 190 1.87 15.68 14.49
N LEU A 191 1.99 14.57 13.74
CA LEU A 191 1.57 13.23 14.14
C LEU A 191 2.74 12.36 14.62
N LEU A 192 3.98 12.84 14.51
CA LEU A 192 5.17 12.12 14.93
C LEU A 192 5.50 12.42 16.39
N GLN A 193 5.90 11.38 17.12
CA GLN A 193 6.42 11.49 18.48
C GLN A 193 7.90 11.12 18.46
N LEU A 194 8.72 11.99 19.03
CA LEU A 194 10.15 11.70 19.21
C LEU A 194 10.33 10.89 20.49
N GLU A 195 10.76 9.64 20.37
CA GLU A 195 11.06 8.77 21.51
C GLU A 195 12.56 8.56 21.65
N GLN A 196 13.06 8.61 22.90
CA GLN A 196 14.44 8.20 23.17
C GLN A 196 14.55 6.67 23.13
N ILE A 197 15.46 6.16 22.32
CA ILE A 197 15.85 4.74 22.33
C ILE A 197 17.05 4.58 23.27
N ASN A 198 16.92 3.64 24.20
CA ASN A 198 17.96 3.27 25.16
C ASN A 198 17.97 1.75 25.38
N TRP A 199 18.93 1.24 26.16
CA TRP A 199 19.04 -0.19 26.43
C TRP A 199 17.83 -0.82 27.14
N GLN A 200 16.94 -0.01 27.72
CA GLN A 200 15.70 -0.47 28.37
C GLN A 200 14.51 -0.54 27.40
N SER A 201 14.68 -0.09 26.15
CA SER A 201 13.68 -0.24 25.10
C SER A 201 13.40 -1.71 24.79
N SER A 202 12.20 -2.00 24.27
CA SER A 202 11.82 -3.39 23.95
C SER A 202 12.78 -4.02 22.95
N ALA A 203 13.04 -5.32 23.12
CA ALA A 203 13.92 -6.07 22.22
C ALA A 203 13.49 -5.94 20.75
N GLU A 204 12.18 -5.92 20.47
CA GLU A 204 11.66 -5.72 19.11
C GLU A 204 12.09 -4.37 18.50
N ARG A 205 12.08 -3.27 19.28
CA ARG A 205 12.59 -1.97 18.79
C ARG A 205 14.09 -2.02 18.56
N LEU A 206 14.83 -2.65 19.45
CA LEU A 206 16.28 -2.79 19.34
C LEU A 206 16.69 -3.64 18.12
N GLU A 207 15.95 -4.72 17.85
CA GLU A 207 16.12 -5.53 16.64
C GLU A 207 15.84 -4.72 15.36
N LYS A 208 14.79 -3.89 15.36
CA LYS A 208 14.52 -2.97 14.26
C LYS A 208 15.66 -1.97 14.08
N LEU A 209 16.19 -1.41 15.17
CA LEU A 209 17.32 -0.48 15.10
C LEU A 209 18.56 -1.14 14.46
N ILE A 210 18.88 -2.38 14.83
CA ILE A 210 19.94 -3.18 14.17
C ILE A 210 19.64 -3.35 12.68
N ALA A 211 18.42 -3.77 12.33
CA ALA A 211 18.05 -4.09 10.96
C ALA A 211 17.97 -2.87 10.02
N TYR A 212 17.68 -1.67 10.56
CA TYR A 212 17.49 -0.43 9.79
C TYR A 212 18.68 0.53 9.86
N GLU A 213 19.77 0.18 10.54
CA GLU A 213 20.99 0.99 10.56
C GLU A 213 21.64 1.02 9.17
N ALA A 214 21.53 2.17 8.50
CA ALA A 214 21.94 2.32 7.10
C ALA A 214 23.34 2.92 6.92
N VAL A 215 23.97 3.44 7.98
CA VAL A 215 25.27 4.12 7.90
C VAL A 215 26.39 3.23 8.43
N HIS A 216 26.24 2.71 9.64
CA HIS A 216 27.26 1.89 10.29
C HIS A 216 26.64 0.61 10.84
N GLU A 217 26.59 -0.44 10.02
CA GLU A 217 26.00 -1.73 10.36
C GLU A 217 26.31 -2.16 11.81
N ILE A 218 25.27 -2.56 12.54
CA ILE A 218 25.38 -3.04 13.91
C ILE A 218 25.57 -4.55 13.87
N GLN A 219 26.77 -5.01 14.19
CA GLN A 219 27.15 -6.41 13.95
C GLN A 219 26.71 -7.36 15.07
N SER A 220 26.38 -6.84 16.25
CA SER A 220 26.03 -7.64 17.43
C SER A 220 25.21 -6.86 18.46
N TRP A 221 24.61 -7.59 19.41
CA TRP A 221 23.94 -7.01 20.59
C TRP A 221 24.89 -6.21 21.49
N ASP A 222 26.16 -6.62 21.59
CA ASP A 222 27.17 -5.89 22.37
C ASP A 222 27.56 -4.58 21.69
N ASP A 223 27.68 -4.56 20.36
CA ASP A 223 27.86 -3.31 19.59
C ASP A 223 26.66 -2.37 19.81
N LEU A 224 25.43 -2.87 19.72
CA LEU A 224 24.24 -2.07 20.00
C LEU A 224 24.26 -1.47 21.41
N LYS A 225 24.62 -2.28 22.41
CA LYS A 225 24.69 -1.84 23.82
C LYS A 225 25.68 -0.69 23.99
N ASN A 226 26.86 -0.81 23.38
CA ASN A 226 27.87 0.25 23.42
C ASN A 226 27.39 1.54 22.74
N ARG A 227 26.57 1.44 21.69
CA ARG A 227 25.98 2.61 21.00
C ARG A 227 24.85 3.29 21.77
N LEU A 228 24.23 2.58 22.72
CA LEU A 228 23.17 3.07 23.59
C LEU A 228 23.63 3.31 25.04
N ASP A 229 24.95 3.39 25.26
CA ASP A 229 25.53 3.65 26.57
C ASP A 229 25.23 5.07 27.06
N SER A 230 25.51 5.33 28.34
CA SER A 230 25.15 6.54 29.09
C SER A 230 25.71 7.85 28.51
N ASP A 231 26.78 7.80 27.71
CA ASP A 231 27.39 8.94 27.01
C ASP A 231 26.79 9.18 25.60
N ARG A 232 25.89 8.31 25.14
CA ARG A 232 25.26 8.36 23.82
C ARG A 232 23.75 8.56 23.91
N ARG A 233 23.18 9.16 22.87
CA ARG A 233 21.73 9.41 22.78
C ARG A 233 21.25 9.03 21.38
N CYS A 234 20.19 8.23 21.34
CA CYS A 234 19.52 7.81 20.12
C CYS A 234 18.03 8.14 20.26
N PHE A 235 17.42 8.64 19.19
CA PHE A 235 16.00 8.98 19.12
C PHE A 235 15.42 8.47 17.81
N ALA A 236 14.13 8.16 17.81
CA ALA A 236 13.36 7.77 16.63
C ALA A 236 11.95 8.34 16.68
#